data_AF-A0A8T2L5V3-F1
#
_entry.id   AF-A0A8T2L5V3-F1
#
_cell.length_a   1.000
_cell.length_b   1.000
_cell.length_c   1.000
_cell.angle_alpha   90.00
_cell.angle_beta   90.00
_cell.angle_gamma   90.00
#
_symmetry.space_group_name_H-M   'P 1'
#
loop_
_entity.id
_entity.type
_entity.pdbx_description
1 polymer ?
#
loop_
_entity_poly.entity_id
_entity_poly.type
_entity_poly.pdbx_seq_one_letter_code
_entity_poly.pdbx_strand_id
1 'polypeptide(L)'
;MGLTRRWRAAEGAGVCVELLVVCVVLNLSPVCCIKVSAPEEIHAVRGETVILSCSFSSTTRVTSLLSIDWNFRPQSGGLAHTFFHFSSVAYPPEDGYFKGRVKWAGSLSAGDASIQLLNASLSDNGTYSCSVRNPPYDVHGQPSQTLLTVTPKKLSLRLSDVALLLVFILVPSGLTALVLMSRILCPCCSPVQKSYTLTHHSPIEVTDGEDYGYKQPPAKQRTFTCYELYCLDHEDDYYFQHHKHHVEPVAESQC
;
A
#
# COMPACT_ATOMS: atom_id res chain seq x y z
N MET A 1 -76.45 65.98 -30.61
CA MET A 1 -75.56 66.61 -29.61
C MET A 1 -75.83 65.91 -28.29
N GLY A 2 -74.95 65.23 -27.57
CA GLY A 2 -73.52 64.96 -27.60
C GLY A 2 -73.27 64.06 -26.37
N LEU A 3 -72.33 63.13 -26.47
CA LEU A 3 -71.94 62.13 -25.47
C LEU A 3 -71.81 62.65 -24.04
N THR A 4 -72.14 61.82 -23.04
CA THR A 4 -71.27 61.56 -21.86
C THR A 4 -71.65 60.25 -21.18
N ARG A 5 -71.14 59.12 -21.69
CA ARG A 5 -71.02 57.90 -20.87
C ARG A 5 -69.81 58.10 -19.95
N ARG A 6 -70.07 58.32 -18.66
CA ARG A 6 -69.05 58.32 -17.60
C ARG A 6 -68.52 56.89 -17.45
N TRP A 7 -67.32 56.64 -17.97
CA TRP A 7 -66.58 55.41 -17.72
C TRP A 7 -66.17 55.40 -16.25
N ARG A 8 -66.71 54.45 -15.45
CA ARG A 8 -66.09 54.09 -14.17
C ARG A 8 -64.78 53.38 -14.52
N ALA A 9 -63.67 54.08 -14.32
CA ALA A 9 -62.34 53.53 -14.51
C ALA A 9 -62.16 52.28 -13.62
N ALA A 10 -61.45 51.29 -14.16
CA ALA A 10 -61.16 50.04 -13.51
C ALA A 10 -60.23 50.26 -12.31
N GLU A 11 -60.80 50.52 -11.13
CA GLU A 11 -60.04 50.65 -9.87
C GLU A 11 -59.39 49.32 -9.44
N GLY A 12 -59.93 48.17 -9.89
CA GLY A 12 -59.38 46.84 -9.55
C GLY A 12 -58.17 46.40 -10.39
N ALA A 13 -57.99 46.93 -11.61
CA ALA A 13 -56.91 46.48 -12.50
C ALA A 13 -55.55 47.07 -12.06
N GLY A 14 -55.54 48.33 -11.62
CA GLY A 14 -54.33 48.98 -11.10
C GLY A 14 -53.83 48.30 -9.82
N VAL A 15 -54.74 47.97 -8.91
CA VAL A 15 -54.39 47.29 -7.64
C VAL A 15 -53.75 45.92 -7.89
N CYS A 16 -54.25 45.14 -8.85
CA CYS A 16 -53.67 43.85 -9.20
C CYS A 16 -52.28 43.97 -9.86
N VAL A 17 -52.08 44.98 -10.71
CA VAL A 17 -50.78 45.22 -11.36
C VAL A 17 -49.74 45.68 -10.34
N GLU A 18 -50.10 46.59 -9.43
CA GLU A 18 -49.23 47.03 -8.33
C GLU A 18 -48.87 45.86 -7.40
N LEU A 19 -49.84 45.00 -7.04
CA LEU A 19 -49.58 43.78 -6.26
C LEU A 19 -48.66 42.79 -6.99
N LEU A 20 -48.84 42.59 -8.30
CA LEU A 20 -47.96 41.75 -9.11
C LEU A 20 -46.54 42.33 -9.20
N VAL A 21 -46.41 43.64 -9.40
CA VAL A 21 -45.12 44.34 -9.44
C VAL A 21 -44.43 44.23 -8.08
N VAL A 22 -45.12 44.46 -6.97
CA VAL A 22 -44.57 44.28 -5.61
C VAL A 22 -44.15 42.83 -5.37
N CYS A 23 -44.97 41.83 -5.74
CA CYS A 23 -44.58 40.43 -5.63
C CYS A 23 -43.35 40.10 -6.47
N VAL A 24 -43.27 40.57 -7.72
CA VAL A 24 -42.11 40.34 -8.58
C VAL A 24 -40.86 41.01 -7.97
N VAL A 25 -40.95 42.26 -7.50
CA VAL A 25 -39.83 42.98 -6.86
C VAL A 25 -39.37 42.30 -5.57
N LEU A 26 -40.29 41.78 -4.74
CA LEU A 26 -39.96 41.04 -3.53
C LEU A 26 -39.29 39.69 -3.83
N ASN A 27 -39.64 39.03 -4.94
CA ASN A 27 -39.01 37.78 -5.40
C ASN A 27 -37.67 37.99 -6.13
N LEU A 28 -37.34 39.22 -6.53
CA LEU A 28 -36.06 39.57 -7.18
C LEU A 28 -34.95 39.95 -6.19
N SER A 29 -35.21 39.92 -4.88
CA SER A 29 -34.15 40.19 -3.89
C SER A 29 -33.07 39.11 -4.01
N PRO A 30 -31.81 39.46 -4.29
CA PRO A 30 -30.73 38.49 -4.27
C PRO A 30 -30.64 37.92 -2.86
N VAL A 31 -30.94 36.64 -2.72
CA VAL A 31 -30.69 35.90 -1.48
C VAL A 31 -29.20 36.00 -1.24
N CYS A 32 -28.80 36.70 -0.16
CA CYS A 32 -27.42 36.73 0.30
C CYS A 32 -27.01 35.28 0.61
N CYS A 33 -26.23 34.68 -0.27
CA CYS A 33 -25.84 33.29 -0.16
C CYS A 33 -24.32 33.19 -0.11
N ILE A 34 -23.82 32.61 0.98
CA ILE A 34 -22.45 32.15 1.06
C ILE A 34 -22.34 30.83 0.30
N LYS A 35 -21.41 30.76 -0.64
CA LYS A 35 -21.12 29.55 -1.40
C LYS A 35 -19.88 28.90 -0.81
N VAL A 36 -20.02 27.67 -0.34
CA VAL A 36 -18.90 26.86 0.17
C VAL A 36 -18.54 25.79 -0.87
N SER A 37 -17.26 25.58 -1.09
CA SER A 37 -16.72 24.64 -2.08
C SER A 37 -15.55 23.87 -1.49
N ALA A 38 -15.53 22.57 -1.73
CA ALA A 38 -14.45 21.66 -1.37
C ALA A 38 -14.33 20.56 -2.43
N PRO A 39 -13.18 19.86 -2.52
CA PRO A 39 -13.07 18.65 -3.32
C PRO A 39 -14.06 17.58 -2.83
N GLU A 40 -14.63 16.83 -3.76
CA GLU A 40 -15.55 15.72 -3.42
C GLU A 40 -14.82 14.57 -2.72
N GLU A 41 -13.59 14.26 -3.17
CA GLU A 41 -12.77 13.20 -2.61
C GLU A 41 -11.31 13.65 -2.44
N ILE A 42 -10.70 13.19 -1.36
CA ILE A 42 -9.27 13.33 -1.08
C ILE A 42 -8.71 11.96 -0.75
N HIS A 43 -7.62 11.59 -1.42
CA HIS A 43 -6.87 10.39 -1.11
C HIS A 43 -5.61 10.73 -0.34
N ALA A 44 -5.30 9.93 0.68
CA ALA A 44 -4.10 10.06 1.46
C ALA A 44 -3.47 8.69 1.73
N VAL A 45 -2.18 8.69 2.02
CA VAL A 45 -1.48 7.52 2.54
C VAL A 45 -1.34 7.65 4.04
N ARG A 46 -1.43 6.52 4.75
CA ARG A 46 -1.22 6.46 6.20
C ARG A 46 0.09 7.17 6.59
N GLY A 47 0.00 8.12 7.51
CA GLY A 47 1.09 8.93 8.04
C GLY A 47 1.26 10.29 7.35
N GLU A 48 0.57 10.55 6.24
CA GLU A 48 0.65 11.84 5.56
C GLU A 48 -0.10 12.95 6.33
N THR A 49 0.28 14.20 6.03
CA THR A 49 -0.50 15.36 6.43
C THR A 49 -1.46 15.71 5.30
N VAL A 50 -2.75 15.76 5.62
CA VAL A 50 -3.82 16.02 4.67
C VAL A 50 -4.34 17.43 4.88
N ILE A 51 -4.53 18.18 3.79
CA ILE A 51 -5.25 19.45 3.82
C ILE A 51 -6.70 19.17 3.44
N LEU A 52 -7.61 19.38 4.38
CA LEU A 52 -9.05 19.37 4.11
C LEU A 52 -9.42 20.75 3.57
N SER A 53 -9.40 20.87 2.25
CA SER A 53 -9.61 22.13 1.55
C SER A 53 -11.07 22.60 1.64
N CYS A 54 -11.29 23.83 2.07
CA CYS A 54 -12.61 24.46 2.07
C CYS A 54 -12.48 25.93 1.67
N SER A 55 -13.10 26.31 0.56
CA SER A 55 -13.15 27.68 0.09
C SER A 55 -14.57 28.20 0.17
N PHE A 56 -14.73 29.48 0.50
CA PHE A 56 -16.02 30.14 0.56
C PHE A 56 -16.01 31.48 -0.16
N SER A 57 -17.14 31.83 -0.75
CA SER A 57 -17.40 33.14 -1.35
C SER A 57 -18.66 33.72 -0.73
N SER A 58 -18.55 34.95 -0.22
CA SER A 58 -19.63 35.67 0.48
C SER A 58 -19.99 36.91 -0.34
N THR A 59 -21.28 37.27 -0.34
CA THR A 59 -21.74 38.50 -1.01
C THR A 59 -21.29 39.75 -0.27
N THR A 60 -21.06 39.62 1.03
CA THR A 60 -20.59 40.67 1.91
C THR A 60 -19.11 40.46 2.29
N ARG A 61 -18.46 41.51 2.78
CA ARG A 61 -17.10 41.37 3.36
C ARG A 61 -17.15 40.41 4.55
N VAL A 62 -16.06 39.67 4.77
CA VAL A 62 -15.89 38.83 5.95
C VAL A 62 -16.02 39.70 7.20
N THR A 63 -16.97 39.35 8.07
CA THR A 63 -17.23 40.06 9.32
C THR A 63 -16.46 39.44 10.49
N SER A 64 -16.35 40.18 11.60
CA SER A 64 -15.78 39.65 12.85
C SER A 64 -16.63 38.55 13.50
N LEU A 65 -17.88 38.39 13.06
CA LEU A 65 -18.81 37.36 13.52
C LEU A 65 -18.78 36.10 12.66
N LEU A 66 -17.86 36.02 11.68
CA LEU A 66 -17.71 34.83 10.85
C LEU A 66 -17.39 33.61 11.71
N SER A 67 -18.10 32.52 11.47
CA SER A 67 -17.89 31.23 12.11
C SER A 67 -17.72 30.11 11.10
N ILE A 68 -16.83 29.16 11.42
CA ILE A 68 -16.60 27.97 10.60
C ILE A 68 -16.72 26.75 11.50
N ASP A 69 -17.48 25.76 11.05
CA ASP A 69 -17.63 24.47 11.72
C ASP A 69 -17.17 23.35 10.79
N TRP A 70 -16.29 22.50 11.30
CA TRP A 70 -15.88 21.26 10.66
C TRP A 70 -16.49 20.08 11.41
N ASN A 71 -17.27 19.30 10.66
CA ASN A 71 -17.93 18.09 11.16
C ASN A 71 -17.30 16.85 10.53
N PHE A 72 -17.23 15.77 11.29
CA PHE A 72 -16.75 14.48 10.83
C PHE A 72 -17.83 13.42 10.98
N ARG A 73 -18.00 12.61 9.94
CA ARG A 73 -18.84 11.41 9.95
C ARG A 73 -18.00 10.19 9.54
N PRO A 74 -17.85 9.18 10.40
CA PRO A 74 -17.10 7.97 10.08
C PRO A 74 -17.69 7.21 8.88
N GLN A 75 -16.83 6.55 8.09
CA GLN A 75 -17.27 5.69 6.98
C GLN A 75 -18.14 4.50 7.44
N SER A 76 -17.94 4.02 8.68
CA SER A 76 -18.77 2.98 9.31
C SER A 76 -20.22 3.41 9.56
N GLY A 77 -20.55 4.68 9.32
CA GLY A 77 -21.82 5.27 9.68
C GLY A 77 -21.82 5.85 11.09
N GLY A 78 -22.96 6.45 11.47
CA GLY A 78 -23.13 7.17 12.73
C GLY A 78 -23.55 8.63 12.54
N LEU A 79 -23.71 9.34 13.66
CA LEU A 79 -23.99 10.77 13.70
C LEU A 79 -22.71 11.56 13.40
N ALA A 80 -22.85 12.64 12.64
CA ALA A 80 -21.77 13.58 12.45
C ALA A 80 -21.55 14.37 13.76
N HIS A 81 -20.30 14.65 14.10
CA HIS A 81 -19.96 15.49 15.24
C HIS A 81 -19.01 16.60 14.82
N THR A 82 -19.11 17.75 15.46
CA THR A 82 -18.16 18.86 15.30
C THR A 82 -16.87 18.49 16.00
N PHE A 83 -15.73 18.74 15.35
CA PHE A 83 -14.41 18.49 15.94
C PHE A 83 -13.49 19.71 15.86
N PHE A 84 -13.84 20.70 15.06
CA PHE A 84 -13.09 21.96 14.95
C PHE A 84 -14.09 23.10 14.74
N HIS A 85 -13.84 24.20 15.45
CA HIS A 85 -14.64 25.42 15.37
C HIS A 85 -13.74 26.64 15.20
N PHE A 86 -14.18 27.62 14.42
CA PHE A 86 -13.56 28.93 14.35
C PHE A 86 -14.58 30.01 14.73
N SER A 87 -14.22 30.87 15.66
CA SER A 87 -14.94 32.11 15.97
C SER A 87 -13.97 33.15 16.50
N SER A 88 -13.60 34.11 15.66
CA SER A 88 -12.47 35.06 15.82
C SER A 88 -11.08 34.40 15.95
N VAL A 89 -11.00 33.23 16.57
CA VAL A 89 -9.82 32.38 16.73
C VAL A 89 -10.19 30.93 16.43
N ALA A 90 -9.19 30.12 16.08
CA ALA A 90 -9.34 28.69 15.85
C ALA A 90 -9.38 27.91 17.17
N TYR A 91 -10.38 27.04 17.31
CA TYR A 91 -10.55 26.11 18.42
C TYR A 91 -10.37 24.68 17.89
N PRO A 92 -9.12 24.17 17.87
CA PRO A 92 -8.86 22.77 17.55
C PRO A 92 -9.36 21.85 18.69
N PRO A 93 -9.58 20.56 18.41
CA PRO A 93 -10.04 19.61 19.41
C PRO A 93 -9.02 19.45 20.55
N GLU A 94 -9.49 19.65 21.78
CA GLU A 94 -8.66 19.56 23.00
C GLU A 94 -8.60 18.15 23.59
N ASP A 95 -9.54 17.30 23.20
CA ASP A 95 -9.72 15.93 23.68
C ASP A 95 -10.16 14.99 22.55
N GLY A 96 -10.27 13.71 22.87
CA GLY A 96 -10.65 12.67 21.93
C GLY A 96 -9.62 12.39 20.84
N TYR A 97 -10.11 11.78 19.75
CA TYR A 97 -9.30 11.12 18.73
C TYR A 97 -8.57 12.09 17.77
N PHE A 98 -9.07 13.32 17.60
CA PHE A 98 -8.46 14.34 16.75
C PHE A 98 -7.47 15.25 17.51
N LYS A 99 -7.35 15.10 18.83
CA LYS A 99 -6.50 15.93 19.69
C LYS A 99 -5.06 15.99 19.16
N GLY A 100 -4.56 17.22 19.00
CA GLY A 100 -3.18 17.47 18.56
C GLY A 100 -2.88 17.13 17.10
N ARG A 101 -3.85 16.64 16.34
CA ARG A 101 -3.69 16.29 14.92
C ARG A 101 -4.32 17.30 13.98
N VAL A 102 -5.23 18.15 14.46
CA VAL A 102 -5.91 19.14 13.62
C VAL A 102 -5.30 20.52 13.82
N LYS A 103 -4.98 21.21 12.73
CA LYS A 103 -4.45 22.58 12.73
C LYS A 103 -5.21 23.46 11.74
N TRP A 104 -5.34 24.74 12.08
CA TRP A 104 -5.83 25.74 11.13
C TRP A 104 -4.84 25.93 9.97
N ALA A 105 -5.34 25.98 8.74
CA ALA A 105 -4.53 26.17 7.54
C ALA A 105 -5.04 27.30 6.63
N GLY A 106 -6.28 27.74 6.81
CA GLY A 106 -6.94 28.69 5.93
C GLY A 106 -6.53 30.16 6.12
N SER A 107 -7.00 30.98 5.19
CA SER A 107 -6.87 32.43 5.20
C SER A 107 -8.23 33.07 4.93
N LEU A 108 -8.83 33.65 5.96
CA LEU A 108 -10.18 34.23 5.86
C LEU A 108 -10.28 35.36 4.84
N SER A 109 -9.22 36.16 4.69
CA SER A 109 -9.18 37.25 3.70
C SER A 109 -9.19 36.74 2.26
N ALA A 110 -8.74 35.50 2.04
CA ALA A 110 -8.79 34.81 0.75
C ALA A 110 -10.03 33.94 0.57
N GLY A 111 -10.96 33.93 1.53
CA GLY A 111 -12.11 33.02 1.51
C GLY A 111 -11.70 31.56 1.74
N ASP A 112 -10.65 31.31 2.50
CA ASP A 112 -10.12 29.97 2.75
C ASP A 112 -10.34 29.55 4.21
N ALA A 113 -11.08 28.45 4.38
CA ALA A 113 -11.52 27.83 5.63
C ALA A 113 -10.87 26.46 5.88
N SER A 114 -9.75 26.19 5.19
CA SER A 114 -9.09 24.88 5.22
C SER A 114 -8.45 24.55 6.57
N ILE A 115 -8.40 23.25 6.88
CA ILE A 115 -7.69 22.70 8.04
C ILE A 115 -6.70 21.62 7.61
N GLN A 116 -5.68 21.38 8.43
CA GLN A 116 -4.73 20.30 8.27
C GLN A 116 -5.02 19.18 9.27
N LEU A 117 -5.05 17.94 8.78
CA LEU A 117 -5.06 16.71 9.56
C LEU A 117 -3.69 16.04 9.47
N LEU A 118 -3.00 15.97 10.61
CA LEU A 118 -1.67 15.38 10.74
C LEU A 118 -1.75 13.88 10.97
N ASN A 119 -0.75 13.15 10.48
CA ASN A 119 -0.59 11.71 10.67
C ASN A 119 -1.88 10.95 10.35
N ALA A 120 -2.35 11.08 9.10
CA ALA A 120 -3.56 10.44 8.63
C ALA A 120 -3.52 8.92 8.86
N SER A 121 -4.63 8.34 9.29
CA SER A 121 -4.77 6.94 9.64
C SER A 121 -6.03 6.35 9.03
N LEU A 122 -6.17 5.02 9.01
CA LEU A 122 -7.33 4.38 8.38
C LEU A 122 -8.64 4.70 9.08
N SER A 123 -8.60 5.00 10.39
CA SER A 123 -9.76 5.41 11.17
C SER A 123 -10.21 6.85 10.88
N ASP A 124 -9.41 7.62 10.12
CA ASP A 124 -9.81 8.95 9.66
C ASP A 124 -10.69 8.89 8.40
N ASN A 125 -10.93 7.69 7.85
CA ASN A 125 -11.81 7.48 6.70
C ASN A 125 -13.25 7.88 7.02
N GLY A 126 -13.80 8.76 6.19
CA GLY A 126 -15.16 9.26 6.39
C GLY A 126 -15.42 10.55 5.64
N THR A 127 -16.57 11.13 5.92
CA THR A 127 -17.01 12.37 5.30
C THR A 127 -16.74 13.54 6.25
N TYR A 128 -15.98 14.51 5.75
CA TYR A 128 -15.71 15.77 6.42
C TYR A 128 -16.61 16.84 5.81
N SER A 129 -17.26 17.65 6.64
CA SER A 129 -18.17 18.70 6.18
C SER A 129 -17.76 20.06 6.72
N CYS A 130 -17.62 21.04 5.84
CA CYS A 130 -17.26 22.41 6.17
C CYS A 130 -18.50 23.30 6.07
N SER A 131 -18.86 23.95 7.16
CA SER A 131 -19.96 24.92 7.21
C SER A 131 -19.40 26.30 7.53
N VAL A 132 -19.74 27.30 6.73
CA VAL A 132 -19.30 28.68 6.94
C VAL A 132 -20.53 29.58 7.10
N ARG A 133 -20.50 30.47 8.10
CA ARG A 133 -21.53 31.48 8.32
C ARG A 133 -20.86 32.84 8.45
N ASN A 134 -21.39 33.85 7.76
CA ASN A 134 -20.93 35.24 7.82
C ASN A 134 -22.12 36.18 8.12
N PRO A 135 -22.55 36.29 9.40
CA PRO A 135 -23.65 37.17 9.80
C PRO A 135 -23.39 38.65 9.46
N PRO A 136 -24.44 39.49 9.32
CA PRO A 136 -25.85 39.17 9.55
C PRO A 136 -26.58 38.62 8.32
N TYR A 137 -26.04 38.80 7.11
CA TYR A 137 -26.75 38.52 5.86
C TYR A 137 -26.46 37.13 5.28
N ASP A 138 -25.25 36.60 5.45
CA ASP A 138 -24.77 35.38 4.80
C ASP A 138 -24.71 34.19 5.80
N VAL A 139 -25.86 33.78 6.35
CA VAL A 139 -25.93 32.75 7.41
C VAL A 139 -26.41 31.36 6.96
N HIS A 140 -27.02 31.24 5.77
CA HIS A 140 -27.63 29.99 5.28
C HIS A 140 -26.81 29.30 4.17
N GLY A 141 -25.50 29.15 4.37
CA GLY A 141 -24.65 28.42 3.45
C GLY A 141 -24.91 26.91 3.44
N GLN A 142 -24.97 26.30 2.25
CA GLN A 142 -24.93 24.84 2.14
C GLN A 142 -23.52 24.35 2.51
N PRO A 143 -23.39 23.40 3.44
CA PRO A 143 -22.09 22.82 3.78
C PRO A 143 -21.47 22.09 2.59
N SER A 144 -20.16 22.22 2.40
CA SER A 144 -19.43 21.34 1.48
C SER A 144 -19.14 20.00 2.17
N GLN A 145 -18.99 18.94 1.39
CA GLN A 145 -18.66 17.61 1.87
C GLN A 145 -17.49 17.03 1.09
N THR A 146 -16.56 16.39 1.81
CA THR A 146 -15.37 15.77 1.25
C THR A 146 -15.23 14.36 1.84
N LEU A 147 -15.11 13.36 0.98
CA LEU A 147 -14.77 12.00 1.37
C LEU A 147 -13.24 11.87 1.50
N LEU A 148 -12.75 11.53 2.68
CA LEU A 148 -11.34 11.22 2.88
C LEU A 148 -11.14 9.70 2.83
N THR A 149 -10.28 9.26 1.91
CA THR A 149 -9.89 7.86 1.74
C THR A 149 -8.39 7.71 2.02
N VAL A 150 -8.06 7.24 3.22
CA VAL A 150 -6.70 6.90 3.66
C VAL A 150 -6.39 5.44 3.31
N THR A 151 -5.28 5.23 2.61
CA THR A 151 -4.79 3.92 2.21
C THR A 151 -3.55 3.52 3.01
N PRO A 152 -3.32 2.22 3.27
CA PRO A 152 -2.09 1.79 3.91
C PRO A 152 -0.88 2.11 3.02
N LYS A 153 0.22 2.49 3.65
CA LYS A 153 1.50 2.70 2.95
C LYS A 153 1.94 1.37 2.33
N LYS A 154 1.73 1.20 1.02
CA LYS A 154 2.30 0.07 0.29
C LYS A 154 3.80 0.34 0.16
N LEU A 155 4.60 -0.55 0.72
CA LEU A 155 6.05 -0.54 0.50
C LEU A 155 6.29 -0.95 -0.96
N SER A 156 6.17 -0.01 -1.90
CA SER A 156 6.58 -0.29 -3.26
C SER A 156 8.10 -0.24 -3.28
N LEU A 157 8.74 -1.39 -3.08
CA LEU A 157 10.05 -1.61 -3.66
C LEU A 157 9.84 -1.47 -5.16
N ARG A 158 10.16 -0.29 -5.70
CA ARG A 158 10.20 -0.03 -7.14
C ARG A 158 11.42 -0.76 -7.70
N LEU A 159 11.43 -2.09 -7.57
CA LEU A 159 12.28 -2.90 -8.42
C LEU A 159 11.77 -2.64 -9.82
N SER A 160 12.54 -1.91 -10.61
CA SER A 160 12.29 -1.84 -12.04
C SER A 160 12.21 -3.28 -12.53
N ASP A 161 11.29 -3.60 -13.44
CA ASP A 161 11.27 -4.93 -14.08
C ASP A 161 12.67 -5.29 -14.62
N VAL A 162 13.44 -4.28 -15.03
CA VAL A 162 14.86 -4.42 -15.39
C VAL A 162 15.72 -4.93 -14.24
N ALA A 163 15.59 -4.36 -13.04
CA ALA A 163 16.34 -4.81 -11.87
C ALA A 163 15.98 -6.26 -11.48
N LEU A 164 14.69 -6.61 -11.58
CA LEU A 164 14.23 -7.97 -11.32
C LEU A 164 14.80 -8.96 -12.35
N LEU A 165 14.71 -8.63 -13.64
CA LEU A 165 15.28 -9.43 -14.72
C LEU A 165 16.80 -9.57 -14.59
N LEU A 166 17.51 -8.50 -14.21
CA LEU A 166 18.95 -8.55 -13.98
C LEU A 166 19.31 -9.48 -12.83
N VAL A 167 18.55 -9.47 -11.73
CA VAL A 167 18.77 -10.42 -10.62
C VAL A 167 18.57 -11.86 -11.10
N PHE A 168 17.50 -12.13 -11.85
CA PHE A 168 17.24 -13.48 -12.39
C PHE A 168 18.26 -13.96 -13.42
N ILE A 169 18.99 -13.06 -14.10
CA ILE A 169 20.03 -13.42 -15.07
C ILE A 169 21.40 -13.55 -14.38
N LEU A 170 21.76 -12.56 -13.56
CA LEU A 170 23.08 -12.48 -12.93
C LEU A 170 23.28 -13.52 -11.83
N VAL A 171 22.23 -13.86 -11.07
CA VAL A 171 22.34 -14.84 -9.98
C VAL A 171 22.63 -16.26 -10.49
N PRO A 172 21.85 -16.82 -11.44
CA PRO A 172 22.17 -18.15 -11.99
C PRO A 172 23.51 -18.17 -12.73
N SER A 173 23.82 -17.12 -13.50
CA SER A 173 25.10 -17.01 -14.22
C SER A 173 26.31 -16.93 -13.27
N GLY A 174 26.18 -16.15 -12.19
CA GLY A 174 27.20 -16.10 -11.15
C GLY A 174 27.37 -17.44 -10.45
N LEU A 175 26.26 -18.11 -10.13
CA LEU A 175 26.29 -19.43 -9.48
C LEU A 175 26.96 -20.49 -10.36
N THR A 176 26.64 -20.53 -11.66
CA THR A 176 27.29 -21.46 -12.60
C THR A 176 28.77 -21.17 -12.76
N ALA A 177 29.15 -19.90 -12.89
CA ALA A 177 30.56 -19.51 -12.96
C ALA A 177 31.33 -19.90 -11.70
N LEU A 178 30.75 -19.72 -10.51
CA LEU A 178 31.36 -20.13 -9.24
C LEU A 178 31.56 -21.65 -9.17
N VAL A 179 30.58 -22.44 -9.60
CA VAL A 179 30.70 -23.91 -9.66
C VAL A 179 31.79 -24.35 -10.63
N LEU A 180 31.90 -23.70 -11.79
CA LEU A 180 32.97 -24.01 -12.74
C LEU A 180 34.34 -23.62 -12.19
N MET A 181 34.44 -22.44 -11.55
CA MET A 181 35.67 -21.98 -10.92
C MET A 181 36.09 -22.87 -9.75
N SER A 182 35.16 -23.38 -8.94
CA SER A 182 35.47 -24.33 -7.87
C SER A 182 35.98 -25.67 -8.43
N ARG A 183 35.46 -26.13 -9.57
CA ARG A 183 35.95 -27.33 -10.27
C ARG A 183 37.34 -27.15 -10.86
N ILE A 184 37.68 -25.95 -11.30
CA ILE A 184 39.01 -25.61 -11.85
C ILE A 184 40.02 -25.40 -10.70
N LEU A 185 39.62 -24.74 -9.61
CA LEU A 185 40.48 -24.45 -8.46
C LEU A 185 40.65 -25.65 -7.50
N CYS A 186 39.73 -26.62 -7.54
CA CYS A 186 39.89 -27.96 -6.96
C CYS A 186 39.98 -29.03 -8.06
N PRO A 187 41.13 -29.21 -8.73
CA PRO A 187 41.33 -30.25 -9.75
C PRO A 187 41.21 -31.69 -9.24
N CYS A 188 41.06 -31.88 -7.93
CA CYS A 188 41.22 -33.18 -7.28
C CYS A 188 39.98 -34.08 -7.36
N CYS A 189 38.83 -33.57 -7.83
CA CYS A 189 37.59 -34.36 -7.94
C CYS A 189 36.92 -34.17 -9.31
N SER A 190 37.59 -34.64 -10.37
CA SER A 190 36.91 -34.89 -11.65
C SER A 190 36.27 -36.29 -11.61
N PRO A 191 35.05 -36.49 -12.12
CA PRO A 191 34.42 -37.80 -12.16
C PRO A 191 35.21 -38.70 -13.14
N VAL A 192 35.89 -39.71 -12.61
CA VAL A 192 36.51 -40.77 -13.41
C VAL A 192 35.39 -41.56 -14.08
N GLN A 193 35.25 -41.42 -15.40
CA GLN A 193 34.42 -42.31 -16.20
C GLN A 193 35.08 -43.70 -16.19
N LYS A 194 34.56 -44.64 -15.41
CA LYS A 194 35.01 -46.04 -15.45
C LYS A 194 34.60 -46.64 -16.79
N SER A 195 35.52 -46.68 -17.76
CA SER A 195 35.39 -47.48 -18.98
C SER A 195 35.81 -48.92 -18.66
N TYR A 196 34.85 -49.83 -18.55
CA TYR A 196 35.11 -51.26 -18.42
C TYR A 196 35.48 -51.81 -19.81
N THR A 197 36.77 -51.96 -20.10
CA THR A 197 37.23 -52.84 -21.19
C THR A 197 37.43 -54.23 -20.60
N LEU A 198 36.45 -55.11 -20.77
CA LEU A 198 36.53 -56.51 -20.36
C LEU A 198 37.26 -57.30 -21.45
N THR A 199 38.57 -57.47 -21.25
CA THR A 199 39.45 -58.25 -22.12
C THR A 199 39.09 -59.73 -21.99
N HIS A 200 38.56 -60.31 -23.07
CA HIS A 200 38.29 -61.75 -23.17
C HIS A 200 39.62 -62.50 -23.32
N HIS A 201 40.00 -63.33 -22.35
CA HIS A 201 41.07 -64.30 -22.52
C HIS A 201 40.53 -65.70 -22.24
N SER A 202 40.56 -66.56 -23.25
CA SER A 202 40.09 -67.95 -23.18
C SER A 202 41.04 -68.80 -22.32
N PRO A 203 40.55 -69.86 -21.64
CA PRO A 203 41.39 -70.76 -20.87
C PRO A 203 41.74 -72.02 -21.68
N ILE A 204 43.02 -72.31 -21.85
CA ILE A 204 43.62 -73.66 -22.04
C ILE A 204 45.11 -73.50 -21.70
N GLU A 205 45.51 -73.93 -20.51
CA GLU A 205 46.53 -74.97 -20.25
C GLU A 205 46.90 -75.01 -18.75
N VAL A 206 47.12 -76.24 -18.29
CA VAL A 206 47.47 -76.66 -16.93
C VAL A 206 48.99 -76.58 -16.78
N THR A 207 49.49 -76.12 -15.63
CA THR A 207 50.64 -76.72 -14.93
C THR A 207 50.81 -76.10 -13.55
N ASP A 208 51.18 -76.97 -12.61
CA ASP A 208 51.47 -76.70 -11.21
C ASP A 208 52.75 -75.88 -11.02
N GLY A 209 52.81 -75.14 -9.91
CA GLY A 209 54.07 -74.93 -9.21
C GLY A 209 54.52 -73.48 -9.00
N GLU A 210 54.74 -73.20 -7.71
CA GLU A 210 55.87 -72.45 -7.16
C GLU A 210 55.70 -70.94 -6.88
N ASP A 211 55.61 -70.71 -5.56
CA ASP A 211 55.91 -69.52 -4.75
C ASP A 211 57.12 -68.72 -5.24
N TYR A 212 56.93 -67.41 -5.51
CA TYR A 212 57.99 -66.41 -5.40
C TYR A 212 57.43 -65.05 -4.96
N GLY A 213 57.82 -64.63 -3.76
CA GLY A 213 57.52 -63.32 -3.20
C GLY A 213 58.18 -62.15 -3.94
N TYR A 214 57.53 -60.99 -3.86
CA TYR A 214 58.07 -59.72 -4.35
C TYR A 214 58.05 -58.63 -3.28
N LYS A 215 59.20 -57.98 -3.11
CA LYS A 215 59.48 -56.89 -2.18
C LYS A 215 58.71 -55.61 -2.57
N GLN A 216 58.18 -54.90 -1.56
CA GLN A 216 57.70 -53.52 -1.67
C GLN A 216 58.87 -52.49 -1.63
N PRO A 217 58.79 -51.39 -2.39
CA PRO A 217 59.43 -50.11 -2.06
C PRO A 217 58.38 -48.98 -1.82
N PRO A 218 58.76 -47.82 -1.28
CA PRO A 218 58.24 -47.34 0.01
C PRO A 218 57.02 -46.42 -0.08
N ALA A 219 56.21 -46.45 0.99
CA ALA A 219 55.14 -45.50 1.25
C ALA A 219 55.71 -44.07 1.43
N LYS A 220 55.29 -43.15 0.57
CA LYS A 220 55.40 -41.71 0.84
C LYS A 220 54.10 -41.26 1.51
N GLN A 221 54.18 -41.20 2.83
CA GLN A 221 53.14 -40.73 3.73
C GLN A 221 52.77 -39.28 3.38
N ARG A 222 51.53 -39.06 2.96
CA ARG A 222 50.99 -37.72 2.71
C ARG A 222 49.99 -37.44 3.83
N THR A 223 50.34 -36.50 4.71
CA THR A 223 49.47 -36.01 5.79
C THR A 223 48.20 -35.39 5.19
N PHE A 224 47.07 -35.96 5.56
CA PHE A 224 45.74 -35.46 5.21
C PHE A 224 45.34 -34.29 6.12
N THR A 225 44.80 -33.23 5.53
CA THR A 225 44.21 -32.09 6.26
C THR A 225 42.76 -32.36 6.65
N CYS A 226 42.27 -31.79 7.76
CA CYS A 226 40.93 -31.99 8.35
C CYS A 226 39.74 -31.96 7.38
N TYR A 227 39.87 -31.31 6.23
CA TYR A 227 38.83 -31.24 5.20
C TYR A 227 38.57 -32.59 4.51
N GLU A 228 39.61 -33.40 4.32
CA GLU A 228 39.53 -34.71 3.67
C GLU A 228 38.91 -35.80 4.55
N LEU A 229 39.04 -35.67 5.88
CA LEU A 229 38.31 -36.54 6.80
C LEU A 229 36.79 -36.32 6.70
N TYR A 230 36.37 -35.08 6.48
CA TYR A 230 34.96 -34.72 6.41
C TYR A 230 34.27 -35.20 5.13
N CYS A 231 35.03 -35.36 4.05
CA CYS A 231 34.51 -35.84 2.77
C CYS A 231 34.39 -37.37 2.72
N LEU A 232 35.29 -38.10 3.39
CA LEU A 232 35.23 -39.57 3.43
C LEU A 232 34.11 -40.11 4.33
N ASP A 233 33.75 -39.39 5.41
CA ASP A 233 32.63 -39.78 6.27
C ASP A 233 31.25 -39.68 5.57
N HIS A 234 31.12 -38.88 4.50
CA HIS A 234 29.81 -38.66 3.86
C HIS A 234 29.45 -39.69 2.78
N GLU A 235 30.44 -40.45 2.26
CA GLU A 235 30.20 -41.45 1.20
C GLU A 235 29.85 -42.84 1.75
N ASP A 236 30.22 -43.17 2.99
CA ASP A 236 29.96 -44.50 3.58
C ASP A 236 28.51 -44.68 4.08
N ASP A 237 27.83 -43.61 4.49
CA ASP A 237 26.47 -43.66 5.02
C ASP A 237 25.39 -43.98 3.96
N TYR A 238 25.69 -43.79 2.67
CA TYR A 238 24.72 -44.03 1.58
C TYR A 238 24.69 -45.50 1.12
N TYR A 239 25.75 -46.28 1.38
CA TYR A 239 25.87 -47.66 0.87
C TYR A 239 25.35 -48.74 1.82
N PHE A 240 25.20 -48.47 3.12
CA PHE A 240 24.79 -49.50 4.09
C PHE A 240 23.27 -49.75 4.17
N GLN A 241 22.43 -48.82 3.72
CA GLN A 241 20.96 -48.96 3.81
C GLN A 241 20.37 -49.88 2.73
N HIS A 242 21.01 -50.00 1.56
CA HIS A 242 20.40 -50.61 0.37
C HIS A 242 20.62 -52.13 0.21
N HIS A 243 21.47 -52.77 1.03
CA HIS A 243 21.83 -54.19 0.86
C HIS A 243 21.13 -55.18 1.82
N LYS A 244 20.15 -54.75 2.63
CA LYS A 244 19.54 -55.63 3.65
C LYS A 244 18.21 -56.30 3.28
N HIS A 245 17.78 -56.25 2.02
CA HIS A 245 16.59 -56.97 1.57
C HIS A 245 16.93 -57.90 0.40
N HIS A 246 17.36 -59.13 0.73
CA HIS A 246 17.09 -60.39 0.02
C HIS A 246 18.19 -61.41 0.31
N VAL A 247 18.08 -62.13 1.43
CA VAL A 247 18.41 -63.57 1.51
C VAL A 247 17.53 -64.17 2.61
N GLU A 248 16.66 -65.08 2.21
CA GLU A 248 15.86 -65.96 3.06
C GLU A 248 16.74 -67.12 3.57
N PRO A 249 16.74 -67.45 4.86
CA PRO A 249 17.29 -68.71 5.34
C PRO A 249 16.17 -69.72 5.58
N VAL A 250 16.24 -70.84 4.86
CA VAL A 250 15.56 -72.09 5.22
C VAL A 250 16.39 -72.79 6.31
N ALA A 251 15.79 -73.08 7.46
CA ALA A 251 16.18 -74.20 8.34
C ALA A 251 15.03 -74.62 9.28
N GLU A 252 14.65 -75.89 9.16
CA GLU A 252 14.29 -76.90 10.18
C GLU A 252 13.30 -76.63 11.34
N SER A 253 12.25 -77.47 11.30
CA SER A 253 11.55 -78.23 12.36
C SER A 253 11.67 -77.83 13.83
N GLN A 254 10.49 -77.72 14.46
CA GLN A 254 10.29 -77.94 15.90
C GLN A 254 9.19 -79.00 16.13
N CYS A 255 9.38 -79.76 17.21
CA CYS A 255 8.54 -80.84 17.74
C CYS A 255 7.09 -80.43 18.05
#